data_AF-A0A2V8PCE2-F1
#
_entry.id   AF-A0A2V8PCE2-F1
#
_cell.length_a   1.000
_cell.length_b   1.000
_cell.length_c   1.000
_cell.angle_alpha   90.00
_cell.angle_beta   90.00
_cell.angle_gamma   90.00
#
_symmetry.space_group_name_H-M   'P 1'
#
loop_
_entity.id
_entity.type
_entity.pdbx_description
1 polymer ?
#
loop_
_entity_poly.entity_id
_entity_poly.type
_entity_poly.pdbx_seq_one_letter_code
_entity_poly.pdbx_strand_id
1 'polypeptide(L)'
;MAPTSDKFKLPICPLELRRNVSPMFKRIRYQQGCLAREGRSNGPDVWIFRWRETQPNGQRTNRKVVVGTVEEYSTRSAAQKAADALRIHVNKDTPRSALQPLTCEQLIAHYTEKELAEDNDKRAYSTKAAYKCYLDNWILPRWGSYRLTDVKTVAVEEWLGKLSLAAGTKAKLRNIMSAAFNHAIRHEWLDKNPISLVRQSAQHECIPTVLDAAEISALLTELQHPYRQMVFLAATTGLRASELLALKWCDINFESLEICLNRGVIHQVVGDLKKRRRPHGNHYHWTRTWLTRSRMAANVAVQPGARLGFCKSRNARRTALLARESLAPTHSPCGKRMWH
;
A
#
# COMPACT_ATOMS: atom_id res chain seq x y z
N MET A 1 -13.91 21.46 42.12
CA MET A 1 -12.56 20.90 42.32
C MET A 1 -12.70 19.42 42.62
N ALA A 2 -12.33 18.57 41.67
CA ALA A 2 -12.11 17.15 41.89
C ALA A 2 -10.89 16.74 41.04
N PRO A 3 -9.95 15.96 41.59
CA PRO A 3 -8.63 15.78 41.01
C PRO A 3 -8.54 14.58 40.06
N THR A 4 -7.43 14.58 39.35
CA THR A 4 -6.94 13.65 38.34
C THR A 4 -6.42 12.32 38.89
N SER A 5 -6.38 11.35 37.97
CA SER A 5 -5.60 10.10 37.94
C SER A 5 -6.07 8.91 38.79
N ASP A 6 -6.48 7.83 38.12
CA ASP A 6 -5.77 6.57 38.32
C ASP A 6 -5.75 5.69 37.06
N LYS A 7 -4.73 4.85 37.04
CA LYS A 7 -4.04 4.24 35.91
C LYS A 7 -4.78 3.04 35.32
N PHE A 8 -4.60 2.90 34.00
CA PHE A 8 -4.47 1.65 33.27
C PHE A 8 -4.30 0.39 34.15
N LYS A 9 -5.33 -0.46 34.18
CA LYS A 9 -5.20 -1.90 34.47
C LYS A 9 -5.77 -2.67 33.28
N LEU A 10 -4.87 -3.31 32.53
CA LEU A 10 -5.23 -4.29 31.50
C LEU A 10 -5.66 -5.60 32.19
N PRO A 11 -6.76 -6.25 31.77
CA PRO A 11 -7.07 -7.58 32.23
C PRO A 11 -6.09 -8.58 31.62
N ILE A 12 -5.39 -9.30 32.48
CA ILE A 12 -4.56 -10.46 32.13
C ILE A 12 -5.53 -11.60 31.80
N CYS A 13 -5.63 -11.99 30.54
CA CYS A 13 -6.35 -13.21 30.16
C CYS A 13 -5.45 -14.44 30.37
N PRO A 14 -5.96 -15.54 30.94
CA PRO A 14 -5.17 -16.75 31.19
C PRO A 14 -4.81 -17.45 29.86
N LEU A 15 -3.51 -17.67 29.67
CA LEU A 15 -2.95 -18.48 28.58
C LEU A 15 -3.11 -19.96 28.93
N GLU A 16 -4.08 -20.66 28.34
CA GLU A 16 -4.00 -22.11 28.23
C GLU A 16 -3.04 -22.47 27.09
N LEU A 17 -1.82 -22.83 27.49
CA LEU A 17 -0.76 -23.42 26.65
C LEU A 17 -1.23 -24.76 26.07
N ARG A 18 -1.77 -24.74 24.85
CA ARG A 18 -1.87 -25.96 24.04
C ARG A 18 -0.46 -26.41 23.64
N ARG A 19 -0.10 -27.57 24.20
CA ARG A 19 1.10 -28.40 23.99
C ARG A 19 1.92 -28.06 22.74
N ASN A 20 3.15 -27.61 23.01
CA ASN A 20 4.27 -27.46 22.08
C ASN A 20 4.50 -28.73 21.26
N VAL A 21 4.33 -28.64 19.95
CA VAL A 21 5.22 -29.39 19.04
C VAL A 21 6.43 -28.49 18.87
N SER A 22 7.46 -28.70 19.70
CA SER A 22 8.74 -28.02 19.55
C SER A 22 9.28 -28.31 18.14
N PRO A 23 9.44 -27.31 17.25
CA PRO A 23 10.23 -27.54 16.05
C PRO A 23 11.64 -27.88 16.54
N MET A 24 12.13 -29.06 16.20
CA MET A 24 13.50 -29.47 16.49
C MET A 24 14.44 -28.44 15.86
N PHE A 25 14.96 -27.50 16.67
CA PHE A 25 16.02 -26.60 16.26
C PHE A 25 17.25 -27.44 15.92
N LYS A 26 17.45 -27.70 14.63
CA LYS A 26 18.62 -28.43 14.16
C LYS A 26 19.81 -27.48 14.25
N ARG A 27 20.72 -27.72 15.21
CA ARG A 27 21.96 -26.96 15.36
C ARG A 27 22.72 -26.95 14.02
N ILE A 28 22.84 -25.78 13.40
CA ILE A 28 23.65 -25.60 12.19
C ILE A 28 25.11 -25.51 12.66
N ARG A 29 25.88 -26.55 12.36
CA ARG A 29 27.32 -26.57 12.61
C ARG A 29 28.03 -26.06 11.36
N TYR A 30 29.08 -25.26 11.57
CA TYR A 30 30.00 -24.87 10.51
C TYR A 30 30.45 -26.10 9.72
N GLN A 31 30.21 -26.10 8.40
CA GLN A 31 30.60 -27.20 7.55
C GLN A 31 32.06 -27.04 7.14
N GLN A 32 32.91 -27.94 7.62
CA GLN A 32 34.31 -27.99 7.20
C GLN A 32 34.46 -28.51 5.76
N GLY A 33 33.48 -29.28 5.28
CA GLY A 33 33.56 -30.01 4.01
C GLY A 33 34.61 -31.13 4.06
N CYS A 34 34.86 -31.76 2.92
CA CYS A 34 35.92 -32.76 2.76
C CYS A 34 36.67 -32.54 1.45
N LEU A 35 38.00 -32.45 1.54
CA LEU A 35 38.89 -32.36 0.38
C LEU A 35 39.49 -33.76 0.09
N ALA A 36 39.32 -34.24 -1.14
CA ALA A 36 39.82 -35.53 -1.58
C ALA A 36 40.48 -35.42 -2.96
N ARG A 37 41.47 -36.26 -3.23
CA ARG A 37 42.06 -36.45 -4.56
C ARG A 37 41.27 -37.52 -5.31
N GLU A 38 40.88 -37.26 -6.54
CA GLU A 38 40.16 -38.20 -7.40
C GLU A 38 40.98 -38.35 -8.68
N GLY A 39 41.38 -39.59 -8.99
CA GLY A 39 42.13 -39.90 -10.21
C GLY A 39 41.22 -39.89 -11.42
N ARG A 40 41.71 -39.33 -12.53
CA ARG A 40 41.00 -39.38 -13.82
C ARG A 40 41.67 -40.40 -14.73
N SER A 41 40.88 -41.09 -15.54
CA SER A 41 41.39 -42.03 -16.55
C SER A 41 42.24 -41.35 -17.62
N ASN A 42 41.94 -40.07 -17.93
CA ASN A 42 42.73 -39.22 -18.82
C ASN A 42 43.00 -37.87 -18.15
N GLY A 43 44.28 -37.54 -17.96
CA GLY A 43 44.77 -36.27 -17.39
C GLY A 43 45.24 -36.36 -15.94
N PRO A 44 45.83 -35.27 -15.38
CA PRO A 44 46.33 -35.26 -14.02
C PRO A 44 45.22 -35.41 -12.99
N ASP A 45 45.55 -36.03 -11.85
CA ASP A 45 44.69 -36.14 -10.68
C ASP A 45 44.12 -34.76 -10.29
N VAL A 46 42.87 -34.75 -9.80
CA VAL A 46 42.19 -33.51 -9.40
C VAL A 46 41.86 -33.49 -7.92
N TRP A 47 41.92 -32.30 -7.33
CA TRP A 47 41.42 -32.05 -5.98
C TRP A 47 39.94 -31.70 -6.03
N ILE A 48 39.14 -32.39 -5.24
CA ILE A 48 37.69 -32.22 -5.17
C ILE A 48 37.29 -31.86 -3.75
N PHE A 49 36.49 -30.79 -3.63
CA PHE A 49 35.87 -30.37 -2.39
C PHE A 49 34.41 -30.81 -2.37
N ARG A 50 34.00 -31.49 -1.29
CA ARG A 50 32.66 -32.06 -1.10
C ARG A 50 31.97 -31.44 0.11
N TRP A 51 30.69 -31.09 -0.02
CA TRP A 51 29.87 -30.56 1.07
C TRP A 51 28.41 -31.00 0.97
N ARG A 52 27.61 -30.73 2.01
CA ARG A 52 26.19 -31.09 2.06
C ARG A 52 25.33 -29.84 1.92
N GLU A 53 24.35 -29.89 1.03
CA GLU A 53 23.35 -28.85 0.81
C GLU A 53 21.98 -29.39 1.23
N THR A 54 21.17 -28.58 1.93
CA THR A 54 19.79 -28.96 2.29
C THR A 54 18.86 -28.18 1.39
N GLN A 55 18.06 -28.90 0.60
CA GLN A 55 17.08 -28.28 -0.26
C GLN A 55 15.89 -27.74 0.56
N PRO A 56 15.09 -26.81 -0.01
CA PRO A 56 13.89 -26.28 0.66
C PRO A 56 12.86 -27.34 1.07
N ASN A 57 12.87 -28.51 0.40
CA ASN A 57 12.03 -29.67 0.71
C ASN A 57 12.55 -30.52 1.91
N GLY A 58 13.66 -30.12 2.54
CA GLY A 58 14.27 -30.83 3.66
C GLY A 58 15.19 -32.00 3.29
N GLN A 59 15.30 -32.36 2.00
CA GLN A 59 16.22 -33.40 1.54
C GLN A 59 17.66 -32.88 1.50
N ARG A 60 18.63 -33.76 1.82
CA ARG A 60 20.06 -33.43 1.84
C ARG A 60 20.73 -34.00 0.60
N THR A 61 21.34 -33.14 -0.20
CA THR A 61 22.14 -33.53 -1.36
C THR A 61 23.63 -33.34 -1.09
N ASN A 62 24.44 -34.30 -1.55
CA ASN A 62 25.90 -34.17 -1.51
C ASN A 62 26.35 -33.45 -2.79
N ARG A 63 27.05 -32.33 -2.63
CA ARG A 63 27.65 -31.57 -3.73
C ARG A 63 29.15 -31.79 -3.77
N LYS A 64 29.74 -31.71 -4.97
CA LYS A 64 31.18 -31.74 -5.18
C LYS A 64 31.58 -30.71 -6.24
N VAL A 65 32.72 -30.04 -6.03
CA VAL A 65 33.34 -29.11 -6.97
C VAL A 65 34.83 -29.42 -7.07
N VAL A 66 35.38 -29.29 -8.28
CA VAL A 66 36.82 -29.41 -8.53
C VAL A 66 37.50 -28.11 -8.11
N VAL A 67 38.50 -28.20 -7.25
CA VAL A 67 39.27 -27.06 -6.73
C VAL A 67 40.42 -26.70 -7.69
N GLY A 68 41.01 -27.71 -8.34
CA GLY A 68 42.11 -27.59 -9.30
C GLY A 68 42.80 -28.93 -9.54
N THR A 69 43.81 -28.94 -10.40
CA THR A 69 44.64 -30.14 -10.66
C THR A 69 45.75 -30.29 -9.61
N VAL A 70 46.37 -31.46 -9.55
CA VAL A 70 47.56 -31.70 -8.70
C VAL A 70 48.79 -30.93 -9.22
N GLU A 71 48.84 -30.59 -10.50
CA GLU A 71 49.91 -29.77 -11.08
C GLU A 71 49.81 -28.31 -10.61
N GLU A 72 48.60 -27.76 -10.52
CA GLU A 72 48.33 -26.43 -9.97
C GLU A 72 48.53 -26.38 -8.45
N TYR A 73 48.15 -27.45 -7.75
CA TYR A 73 48.25 -27.56 -6.29
C TYR A 73 48.95 -28.87 -5.90
N SER A 74 50.29 -28.82 -5.89
CA SER A 74 51.16 -29.97 -5.59
C SER A 74 50.98 -30.53 -4.18
N THR A 75 50.58 -29.71 -3.21
CA THR A 75 50.38 -30.13 -1.82
C THR A 75 48.93 -30.03 -1.40
N ARG A 76 48.51 -30.95 -0.51
CA ARG A 76 47.18 -30.91 0.12
C ARG A 76 46.92 -29.58 0.84
N SER A 77 47.96 -28.98 1.43
CA SER A 77 47.85 -27.68 2.12
C SER A 77 47.55 -26.52 1.16
N ALA A 78 48.16 -26.52 -0.03
CA ALA A 78 47.88 -25.51 -1.06
C ALA A 78 46.44 -25.66 -1.59
N ALA A 79 46.02 -26.90 -1.86
CA ALA A 79 44.64 -27.20 -2.25
C ALA A 79 43.63 -26.85 -1.14
N GLN A 80 43.99 -27.04 0.13
CA GLN A 80 43.15 -26.66 1.28
C GLN A 80 42.96 -25.14 1.37
N LYS A 81 44.02 -24.36 1.12
CA LYS A 81 43.97 -22.89 1.10
C LYS A 81 43.08 -22.38 -0.05
N ALA A 82 43.13 -23.02 -1.22
CA ALA A 82 42.22 -22.72 -2.33
C ALA A 82 40.76 -23.11 -1.99
N ALA A 83 40.56 -24.26 -1.33
CA ALA A 83 39.25 -24.71 -0.87
C ALA A 83 38.66 -23.84 0.26
N ASP A 84 39.47 -23.07 1.00
CA ASP A 84 38.98 -22.19 2.07
C ASP A 84 38.06 -21.07 1.53
N ALA A 85 38.32 -20.56 0.33
CA ALA A 85 37.42 -19.59 -0.30
C ALA A 85 36.05 -20.21 -0.61
N LEU A 86 36.04 -21.44 -1.13
CA LEU A 86 34.82 -22.23 -1.36
C LEU A 86 34.11 -22.56 -0.03
N ARG A 87 34.87 -22.88 1.02
CA ARG A 87 34.36 -23.14 2.38
C ARG A 87 33.68 -21.90 2.97
N ILE A 88 34.24 -20.71 2.77
CA ILE A 88 33.62 -19.45 3.20
C ILE A 88 32.32 -19.22 2.45
N HIS A 89 32.29 -19.42 1.12
CA HIS A 89 31.08 -19.25 0.32
C HIS A 89 29.97 -20.24 0.72
N VAL A 90 30.30 -21.53 0.86
CA VAL A 90 29.36 -22.57 1.33
C VAL A 90 28.79 -22.22 2.70
N ASN A 91 29.61 -21.70 3.63
CA ASN A 91 29.12 -21.28 4.95
C ASN A 91 28.45 -19.89 4.99
N LYS A 92 28.65 -19.03 3.96
CA LYS A 92 27.92 -17.76 3.76
C LYS A 92 26.50 -18.01 3.23
N ASP A 93 26.36 -18.93 2.28
CA ASP A 93 25.08 -19.32 1.70
C ASP A 93 24.33 -20.36 2.55
N THR A 94 25.05 -21.02 3.47
CA THR A 94 24.41 -21.69 4.60
C THR A 94 23.71 -20.61 5.42
N PRO A 95 22.42 -20.75 5.76
CA PRO A 95 21.58 -19.66 6.24
C PRO A 95 21.94 -19.18 7.66
N ARG A 96 23.10 -18.54 7.82
CA ARG A 96 23.43 -17.79 9.03
C ARG A 96 22.50 -16.57 9.15
N SER A 97 22.07 -16.03 8.01
CA SER A 97 21.01 -15.01 7.94
C SER A 97 19.59 -15.54 8.20
N ALA A 98 19.30 -16.84 8.03
CA ALA A 98 17.99 -17.41 8.39
C ALA A 98 17.95 -17.97 9.84
N LEU A 99 19.02 -17.82 10.62
CA LEU A 99 19.08 -18.26 12.03
C LEU A 99 18.65 -17.19 13.03
N GLN A 100 18.59 -15.92 12.63
CA GLN A 100 17.80 -14.94 13.36
C GLN A 100 16.41 -15.00 12.73
N PRO A 101 15.39 -15.47 13.45
CA PRO A 101 14.03 -15.40 12.94
C PRO A 101 13.71 -13.91 12.77
N LEU A 102 13.68 -13.46 11.51
CA LEU A 102 13.39 -12.08 11.17
C LEU A 102 12.10 -11.66 11.89
N THR A 103 12.20 -10.57 12.64
CA THR A 103 11.05 -10.03 13.37
C THR A 103 10.29 -9.03 12.51
N CYS A 104 9.03 -8.78 12.83
CA CYS A 104 8.27 -7.71 12.18
C CYS A 104 8.92 -6.34 12.41
N GLU A 105 9.58 -6.12 13.55
CA GLU A 105 10.34 -4.90 13.79
C GLU A 105 11.48 -4.71 12.77
N GLN A 106 12.28 -5.75 12.52
CA GLN A 106 13.34 -5.72 11.51
C GLN A 106 12.78 -5.49 10.09
N LEU A 107 11.63 -6.10 9.77
CA LEU A 107 10.94 -5.84 8.52
C LEU A 107 10.49 -4.39 8.38
N ILE A 108 9.90 -3.83 9.43
CA ILE A 108 9.39 -2.46 9.41
C ILE A 108 10.55 -1.48 9.34
N ALA A 109 11.66 -1.74 10.03
CA ALA A 109 12.88 -0.94 9.93
C ALA A 109 13.42 -0.93 8.50
N HIS A 110 13.59 -2.11 7.88
CA HIS A 110 14.07 -2.22 6.51
C HIS A 110 13.10 -1.61 5.49
N TYR A 111 11.79 -1.79 5.68
CA TYR A 111 10.77 -1.15 4.86
C TYR A 111 10.84 0.38 4.98
N THR A 112 11.02 0.90 6.19
CA THR A 112 11.11 2.33 6.43
C THR A 112 12.36 2.91 5.76
N GLU A 113 13.49 2.22 5.86
CA GLU A 113 14.75 2.63 5.24
C GLU A 113 14.72 2.57 3.71
N LYS A 114 14.11 1.54 3.10
CA LYS A 114 14.14 1.37 1.63
C LYS A 114 12.96 2.00 0.90
N GLU A 115 11.77 2.01 1.51
CA GLU A 115 10.53 2.44 0.85
C GLU A 115 9.99 3.77 1.36
N LEU A 116 10.36 4.17 2.59
CA LEU A 116 9.89 5.42 3.23
C LEU A 116 11.03 6.40 3.52
N ALA A 117 12.24 6.17 3.01
CA ALA A 117 13.33 7.13 3.09
C ALA A 117 13.02 8.39 2.25
N GLU A 118 13.58 9.51 2.67
CA GLU A 118 13.25 10.83 2.11
C GLU A 118 13.69 10.96 0.65
N ASP A 119 14.81 10.33 0.29
CA ASP A 119 15.39 10.23 -1.06
C ASP A 119 14.55 9.40 -2.06
N ASN A 120 13.62 8.57 -1.59
CA ASN A 120 12.80 7.74 -2.47
C ASN A 120 11.59 8.49 -3.03
N ASP A 121 11.71 9.05 -4.23
CA ASP A 121 10.65 9.84 -4.90
C ASP A 121 9.45 9.02 -5.40
N LYS A 122 9.47 7.69 -5.26
CA LYS A 122 8.35 6.84 -5.72
C LYS A 122 7.07 7.06 -4.89
N ARG A 123 7.17 7.69 -3.73
CA ARG A 123 6.03 7.96 -2.84
C ARG A 123 6.03 9.41 -2.37
N ALA A 124 4.84 10.01 -2.34
CA ALA A 124 4.67 11.37 -1.83
C ALA A 124 5.03 11.46 -0.34
N TYR A 125 5.64 12.58 0.06
CA TYR A 125 6.05 12.87 1.44
C TYR A 125 4.93 12.62 2.47
N SER A 126 3.73 13.16 2.23
CA SER A 126 2.58 12.98 3.13
C SER A 126 2.16 11.52 3.29
N THR A 127 2.39 10.69 2.26
CA THR A 127 2.14 9.25 2.35
C THR A 127 3.21 8.56 3.19
N LYS A 128 4.48 8.95 3.07
CA LYS A 128 5.57 8.43 3.91
C LYS A 128 5.33 8.76 5.38
N ALA A 129 5.04 10.03 5.68
CA ALA A 129 4.75 10.49 7.04
C ALA A 129 3.55 9.77 7.66
N ALA A 130 2.45 9.63 6.91
CA ALA A 130 1.29 8.87 7.38
C ALA A 130 1.64 7.40 7.65
N TYR A 131 2.41 6.75 6.78
CA TYR A 131 2.79 5.35 6.96
C TYR A 131 3.65 5.16 8.21
N LYS A 132 4.67 6.01 8.43
CA LYS A 132 5.50 6.01 9.64
C LYS A 132 4.63 6.10 10.90
N CYS A 133 3.72 7.09 10.95
CA CYS A 133 2.79 7.25 12.07
C CYS A 133 1.93 6.00 12.36
N TYR A 134 1.40 5.33 11.34
CA TYR A 134 0.63 4.09 11.55
C TYR A 134 1.51 2.91 11.98
N LEU A 135 2.72 2.80 11.44
CA LEU A 135 3.67 1.75 11.78
C LEU A 135 4.08 1.87 13.26
N ASP A 136 4.46 3.06 13.69
CA ASP A 136 4.99 3.33 15.04
C ASP A 136 3.92 3.24 16.13
N ASN A 137 2.72 3.76 15.86
CA ASN A 137 1.68 3.85 16.89
C ASN A 137 0.85 2.56 17.04
N TRP A 138 0.71 1.76 15.99
CA TRP A 138 -0.23 0.62 15.99
C TRP A 138 0.43 -0.71 15.68
N ILE A 139 1.29 -0.76 14.66
CA ILE A 139 1.83 -2.04 14.17
C ILE A 139 3.01 -2.50 15.04
N LEU A 140 4.00 -1.64 15.28
CA LEU A 140 5.18 -1.96 16.09
C LEU A 140 4.83 -2.37 17.53
N PRO A 141 3.97 -1.66 18.28
CA PRO A 141 3.66 -2.02 19.66
C PRO A 141 3.02 -3.41 19.81
N ARG A 142 2.28 -3.85 18.78
CA ARG A 142 1.57 -5.14 18.82
C ARG A 142 2.38 -6.28 18.21
N TRP A 143 3.02 -6.02 17.07
CA TRP A 143 3.58 -7.05 16.20
C TRP A 143 5.11 -7.03 16.14
N GLY A 144 5.78 -5.97 16.62
CA GLY A 144 7.23 -5.79 16.44
C GLY A 144 8.07 -6.99 16.90
N SER A 145 7.75 -7.57 18.05
CA SER A 145 8.45 -8.73 18.62
C SER A 145 8.11 -10.08 17.97
N TYR A 146 7.08 -10.13 17.12
CA TYR A 146 6.68 -11.37 16.45
C TYR A 146 7.63 -11.70 15.31
N ARG A 147 7.87 -12.99 15.10
CA ARG A 147 8.59 -13.48 13.92
C ARG A 147 7.69 -13.38 12.70
N LEU A 148 8.27 -13.13 11.52
CA LEU A 148 7.52 -13.04 10.27
C LEU A 148 6.68 -14.29 9.98
N THR A 149 7.20 -15.48 10.33
CA THR A 149 6.52 -16.77 10.16
C THR A 149 5.34 -16.98 11.10
N ASP A 150 5.32 -16.29 12.24
CA ASP A 150 4.34 -16.50 13.30
C ASP A 150 3.10 -15.60 13.12
N VAL A 151 3.16 -14.64 12.21
CA VAL A 151 2.04 -13.76 11.88
C VAL A 151 1.01 -14.51 11.05
N LYS A 152 -0.09 -14.88 11.71
CA LYS A 152 -1.23 -15.57 11.08
C LYS A 152 -2.32 -14.59 10.66
N THR A 153 -2.95 -14.86 9.52
CA THR A 153 -4.09 -14.08 8.98
C THR A 153 -5.18 -13.85 10.02
N VAL A 154 -5.63 -14.91 10.70
CA VAL A 154 -6.72 -14.85 11.69
C VAL A 154 -6.35 -13.96 12.87
N ALA A 155 -5.11 -14.03 13.35
CA ALA A 155 -4.65 -13.21 14.47
C ALA A 155 -4.63 -11.71 14.11
N VAL A 156 -4.34 -11.37 12.86
CA VAL A 156 -4.41 -9.99 12.36
C VAL A 156 -5.86 -9.51 12.25
N GLU A 157 -6.76 -10.37 11.76
CA GLU A 157 -8.19 -10.06 11.66
C GLU A 157 -8.82 -9.80 13.04
N GLU A 158 -8.55 -10.68 14.01
CA GLU A 158 -8.99 -10.50 15.40
C GLU A 158 -8.42 -9.22 16.03
N TRP A 159 -7.15 -8.92 15.78
CA TRP A 159 -6.53 -7.70 16.28
C TRP A 159 -7.21 -6.45 15.71
N LEU A 160 -7.45 -6.40 14.39
CA LEU A 160 -8.16 -5.28 13.76
C LEU A 160 -9.61 -5.17 14.28
N GLY A 161 -10.26 -6.29 14.57
CA GLY A 161 -11.58 -6.33 15.20
C GLY A 161 -11.62 -5.64 16.56
N LYS A 162 -10.60 -5.86 17.39
CA LYS A 162 -10.49 -5.32 18.76
C LYS A 162 -10.21 -3.81 18.82
N LEU A 163 -9.72 -3.19 17.76
CA LEU A 163 -9.42 -1.75 17.75
C LEU A 163 -10.71 -0.92 17.70
N SER A 164 -10.83 0.09 18.55
CA SER A 164 -11.93 1.08 18.53
C SER A 164 -11.67 2.19 17.49
N LEU A 165 -11.45 1.80 16.23
CA LEU A 165 -11.15 2.70 15.11
C LEU A 165 -12.19 2.57 14.00
N ALA A 166 -12.40 3.65 13.24
CA ALA A 166 -13.27 3.64 12.07
C ALA A 166 -12.85 2.57 11.04
N ALA A 167 -13.82 2.01 10.31
CA ALA A 167 -13.57 0.93 9.35
C ALA A 167 -12.51 1.29 8.29
N GLY A 168 -12.53 2.54 7.82
CA GLY A 168 -11.54 3.07 6.88
C GLY A 168 -10.12 3.09 7.44
N THR A 169 -9.95 3.41 8.72
CA THR A 169 -8.64 3.42 9.40
C THR A 169 -8.12 2.00 9.59
N LYS A 170 -8.98 1.06 9.99
CA LYS A 170 -8.63 -0.38 10.06
C LYS A 170 -8.19 -0.94 8.71
N ALA A 171 -8.90 -0.58 7.63
CA ALA A 171 -8.51 -0.96 6.28
C ALA A 171 -7.16 -0.34 5.87
N LYS A 172 -6.87 0.90 6.31
CA LYS A 172 -5.58 1.54 6.10
C LYS A 172 -4.45 0.79 6.80
N LEU A 173 -4.64 0.41 8.07
CA LEU A 173 -3.67 -0.40 8.83
C LEU A 173 -3.38 -1.73 8.12
N ARG A 174 -4.43 -2.46 7.71
CA ARG A 174 -4.29 -3.69 6.92
C ARG A 174 -3.46 -3.46 5.65
N ASN A 175 -3.75 -2.40 4.90
CA ASN A 175 -3.05 -2.11 3.65
C ASN A 175 -1.57 -1.76 3.86
N ILE A 176 -1.24 -1.03 4.91
CA ILE A 176 0.15 -0.70 5.27
C ILE A 176 0.91 -1.96 5.67
N MET A 177 0.31 -2.80 6.53
CA MET A 177 0.90 -4.07 6.92
C MET A 177 1.10 -5.00 5.71
N SER A 178 0.10 -5.10 4.83
CA SER A 178 0.21 -5.86 3.58
C SER A 178 1.35 -5.34 2.68
N ALA A 179 1.53 -4.02 2.59
CA ALA A 179 2.62 -3.43 1.82
C ALA A 179 4.01 -3.74 2.40
N ALA A 180 4.14 -3.79 3.73
CA ALA A 180 5.38 -4.22 4.40
C ALA A 180 5.66 -5.71 4.15
N PHE A 181 4.67 -6.59 4.27
CA PHE A 181 4.85 -8.02 3.98
C PHE A 181 5.13 -8.30 2.49
N ASN A 182 4.55 -7.54 1.57
CA ASN A 182 4.90 -7.63 0.15
C ASN A 182 6.33 -7.16 -0.12
N HIS A 183 6.86 -6.22 0.67
CA HIS A 183 8.26 -5.85 0.60
C HIS A 183 9.15 -7.00 1.09
N ALA A 184 8.79 -7.69 2.18
CA ALA A 184 9.48 -8.90 2.64
C ALA A 184 9.58 -9.96 1.53
N ILE A 185 8.49 -10.18 0.79
CA ILE A 185 8.45 -11.14 -0.32
C ILE A 185 9.35 -10.70 -1.48
N ARG A 186 9.35 -9.41 -1.83
CA ARG A 186 10.25 -8.87 -2.87
C ARG A 186 11.73 -9.03 -2.53
N HIS A 187 12.05 -9.11 -1.24
CA HIS A 187 13.40 -9.35 -0.75
C HIS A 187 13.65 -10.83 -0.40
N GLU A 188 12.75 -11.74 -0.79
CA GLU A 188 12.86 -13.19 -0.58
C GLU A 188 12.95 -13.62 0.90
N TRP A 189 12.41 -12.81 1.81
CA TRP A 189 12.37 -13.13 3.25
C TRP A 189 11.18 -14.03 3.62
N LEU A 190 10.15 -14.03 2.78
CA LEU A 190 8.92 -14.78 2.97
C LEU A 190 8.35 -15.19 1.61
N ASP A 191 7.75 -16.37 1.52
CA ASP A 191 7.18 -16.87 0.26
C ASP A 191 5.77 -16.32 -0.01
N LYS A 192 4.99 -16.06 1.04
CA LYS A 192 3.55 -15.74 0.94
C LYS A 192 3.16 -14.63 1.89
N ASN A 193 2.26 -13.74 1.46
CA ASN A 193 1.78 -12.65 2.30
C ASN A 193 0.64 -13.12 3.22
N PRO A 194 0.82 -13.18 4.56
CA PRO A 194 -0.22 -13.62 5.48
C PRO A 194 -1.41 -12.63 5.56
N ILE A 195 -1.21 -11.38 5.14
CA ILE A 195 -2.22 -10.30 5.22
C ILE A 195 -3.17 -10.31 4.02
N SER A 196 -2.80 -11.00 2.94
CA SER A 196 -3.57 -11.05 1.69
C SER A 196 -5.01 -11.51 1.91
N LEU A 197 -5.21 -12.50 2.78
CA LEU A 197 -6.50 -13.12 3.08
C LEU A 197 -7.29 -12.45 4.22
N VAL A 198 -6.72 -11.44 4.90
CA VAL A 198 -7.40 -10.75 6.01
C VAL A 198 -8.63 -10.03 5.46
N ARG A 199 -9.79 -10.26 6.06
CA ARG A 199 -11.03 -9.59 5.66
C ARG A 199 -11.18 -8.30 6.43
N GLN A 200 -11.24 -7.18 5.72
CA GLN A 200 -11.57 -5.89 6.33
C GLN A 200 -12.27 -4.98 5.32
N SER A 201 -13.47 -4.50 5.68
CA SER A 201 -14.20 -3.51 4.87
C SER A 201 -13.64 -2.11 5.09
N ALA A 202 -13.69 -1.28 4.05
CA ALA A 202 -13.33 0.13 4.08
C ALA A 202 -14.57 1.01 3.91
N GLN A 203 -15.73 0.54 4.38
CA GLN A 203 -16.99 1.24 4.17
C GLN A 203 -16.96 2.58 4.92
N HIS A 204 -17.38 3.63 4.22
CA HIS A 204 -17.57 4.93 4.84
C HIS A 204 -18.82 4.86 5.73
N GLU A 205 -18.65 5.20 7.00
CA GLU A 205 -19.73 5.23 7.99
C GLU A 205 -20.71 6.39 7.71
N CYS A 206 -20.29 7.41 6.96
CA CYS A 206 -21.08 8.58 6.66
C CYS A 206 -20.97 8.98 5.17
N ILE A 207 -22.10 9.37 4.59
CA ILE A 207 -22.15 10.03 3.28
C ILE A 207 -21.84 11.51 3.51
N PRO A 208 -20.82 12.08 2.86
CA PRO A 208 -20.53 13.51 3.02
C PRO A 208 -21.74 14.36 2.63
N THR A 209 -22.12 15.29 3.51
CA THR A 209 -23.14 16.29 3.19
C THR A 209 -22.65 17.16 2.03
N VAL A 210 -23.50 17.33 1.02
CA VAL A 210 -23.23 18.20 -0.14
C VAL A 210 -24.02 19.48 0.06
N LEU A 211 -23.35 20.62 -0.07
CA LEU A 211 -23.98 21.94 0.06
C LEU A 211 -24.70 22.32 -1.24
N ASP A 212 -25.91 22.87 -1.11
CA ASP A 212 -26.66 23.45 -2.21
C ASP A 212 -26.19 24.88 -2.54
N ALA A 213 -26.52 25.38 -3.73
CA ALA A 213 -26.07 26.70 -4.19
C ALA A 213 -26.53 27.84 -3.26
N ALA A 214 -27.74 27.73 -2.70
CA ALA A 214 -28.27 28.70 -1.74
C ALA A 214 -27.47 28.69 -0.43
N GLU A 215 -27.10 27.51 0.07
CA GLU A 215 -26.29 27.34 1.28
C GLU A 215 -24.86 27.88 1.10
N ILE A 216 -24.27 27.67 -0.09
CA ILE A 216 -22.97 28.26 -0.43
C ILE A 216 -23.06 29.79 -0.46
N SER A 217 -24.13 30.36 -1.02
CA SER A 217 -24.35 31.81 -1.05
C SER A 217 -24.49 32.40 0.36
N ALA A 218 -25.25 31.73 1.22
CA ALA A 218 -25.39 32.11 2.62
C ALA A 218 -24.03 32.05 3.34
N LEU A 219 -23.28 30.96 3.17
CA LEU A 219 -21.95 30.79 3.75
C LEU A 219 -20.97 31.90 3.30
N LEU A 220 -21.01 32.29 2.03
CA LEU A 220 -20.15 33.35 1.50
C LEU A 220 -20.48 34.74 2.06
N THR A 221 -21.69 34.94 2.59
CA THR A 221 -22.10 36.22 3.20
C THR A 221 -21.51 36.38 4.60
N GLU A 222 -21.37 35.29 5.34
CA GLU A 222 -20.80 35.26 6.69
C GLU A 222 -19.26 35.30 6.72
N LEU A 223 -18.60 34.91 5.62
CA LEU A 223 -17.14 34.83 5.56
C LEU A 223 -16.49 36.18 5.21
N GLN A 224 -15.42 36.52 5.95
CA GLN A 224 -14.58 37.67 5.67
C GLN A 224 -13.39 37.32 4.74
N HIS A 225 -12.72 38.34 4.20
CA HIS A 225 -11.48 38.17 3.45
C HIS A 225 -10.38 37.61 4.38
N PRO A 226 -9.56 36.63 3.95
CA PRO A 226 -9.45 36.02 2.60
C PRO A 226 -10.31 34.77 2.39
N TYR A 227 -10.96 34.25 3.43
CA TYR A 227 -11.67 32.97 3.40
C TYR A 227 -12.86 32.97 2.44
N ARG A 228 -13.54 34.11 2.29
CA ARG A 228 -14.62 34.27 1.31
C ARG A 228 -14.16 33.98 -0.12
N GLN A 229 -13.03 34.55 -0.53
CA GLN A 229 -12.45 34.36 -1.87
C GLN A 229 -12.00 32.90 -2.06
N MET A 230 -11.39 32.31 -1.03
CA MET A 230 -10.96 30.92 -1.04
C MET A 230 -12.14 29.95 -1.23
N VAL A 231 -13.22 30.12 -0.46
CA VAL A 231 -14.42 29.28 -0.56
C VAL A 231 -15.13 29.47 -1.89
N PHE A 232 -15.25 30.72 -2.37
CA PHE A 232 -15.83 31.00 -3.68
C PHE A 232 -15.05 30.32 -4.81
N LEU A 233 -13.72 30.43 -4.78
CA LEU A 233 -12.87 29.80 -5.77
C LEU A 233 -12.99 28.27 -5.69
N ALA A 234 -12.95 27.68 -4.49
CA ALA A 234 -13.10 26.23 -4.31
C ALA A 234 -14.46 25.70 -4.80
N ALA A 235 -15.55 26.42 -4.51
CA ALA A 235 -16.91 26.04 -4.91
C ALA A 235 -17.10 26.09 -6.44
N THR A 236 -16.51 27.09 -7.10
CA THR A 236 -16.66 27.30 -8.56
C THR A 236 -15.73 26.41 -9.39
N THR A 237 -14.49 26.22 -8.95
CA THR A 237 -13.46 25.47 -9.69
C THR A 237 -13.35 24.00 -9.29
N GLY A 238 -13.84 23.65 -8.09
CA GLY A 238 -13.72 22.30 -7.54
C GLY A 238 -12.28 21.91 -7.17
N LEU A 239 -11.42 22.89 -6.91
CA LEU A 239 -10.04 22.69 -6.48
C LEU A 239 -9.99 21.93 -5.15
N ARG A 240 -8.99 21.05 -5.00
CA ARG A 240 -8.70 20.47 -3.68
C ARG A 240 -8.11 21.54 -2.77
N ALA A 241 -8.36 21.44 -1.46
CA ALA A 241 -7.80 22.39 -0.49
C ALA A 241 -6.26 22.54 -0.62
N SER A 242 -5.54 21.44 -0.86
CA SER A 242 -4.09 21.45 -1.07
C SER A 242 -3.66 22.16 -2.36
N GLU A 243 -4.52 22.22 -3.37
CA GLU A 243 -4.27 22.91 -4.64
C GLU A 243 -4.58 24.41 -4.49
N LEU A 244 -5.68 24.73 -3.82
CA LEU A 244 -6.09 26.10 -3.51
C LEU A 244 -5.02 26.83 -2.67
N LEU A 245 -4.49 26.18 -1.63
CA LEU A 245 -3.45 26.75 -0.77
C LEU A 245 -2.10 26.91 -1.49
N ALA A 246 -1.90 26.21 -2.60
CA ALA A 246 -0.64 26.21 -3.35
C ALA A 246 -0.66 27.17 -4.54
N LEU A 247 -1.81 27.80 -4.81
CA LEU A 247 -2.02 28.67 -5.95
C LEU A 247 -1.15 29.93 -5.83
N LYS A 248 -0.42 30.26 -6.89
CA LYS A 248 0.36 31.51 -7.00
C LYS A 248 -0.18 32.38 -8.11
N TRP A 249 0.13 33.68 -8.06
CA TRP A 249 -0.25 34.64 -9.11
C TRP A 249 0.24 34.23 -10.52
N CYS A 250 1.43 33.61 -10.62
CA CYS A 250 1.97 33.10 -11.88
C CYS A 250 1.18 31.93 -12.48
N ASP A 251 0.34 31.26 -11.68
CA ASP A 251 -0.46 30.12 -12.10
C ASP A 251 -1.81 30.57 -12.71
N ILE A 252 -2.10 31.88 -12.72
CA ILE A 252 -3.34 32.49 -13.24
C ILE A 252 -3.02 33.28 -14.52
N ASN A 253 -3.64 32.89 -15.63
CA ASN A 253 -3.58 33.65 -16.87
C ASN A 253 -4.89 34.46 -17.02
N PHE A 254 -4.79 35.79 -16.88
CA PHE A 254 -5.91 36.71 -17.02
C PHE A 254 -6.29 37.03 -18.48
N GLU A 255 -5.47 36.65 -19.46
CA GLU A 255 -5.79 36.82 -20.88
C GLU A 255 -6.58 35.62 -21.40
N SER A 256 -6.07 34.41 -21.13
CA SER A 256 -6.73 33.15 -21.52
C SER A 256 -7.81 32.70 -20.54
N LEU A 257 -7.88 33.36 -19.39
CA LEU A 257 -8.84 33.09 -18.32
C LEU A 257 -8.77 31.65 -17.78
N GLU A 258 -7.55 31.25 -17.48
CA GLU A 258 -7.18 29.90 -17.08
C GLU A 258 -6.41 29.88 -15.77
N ILE A 259 -6.66 28.83 -14.99
CA ILE A 259 -5.85 28.49 -13.83
C ILE A 259 -5.06 27.22 -14.16
N CYS A 260 -3.74 27.36 -14.17
CA CYS A 260 -2.77 26.30 -14.47
C CYS A 260 -2.11 25.81 -13.17
N LEU A 261 -2.64 24.73 -12.61
CA LEU A 261 -2.10 24.20 -11.36
C LEU A 261 -0.85 23.36 -11.64
N ASN A 262 0.25 23.75 -11.00
CA ASN A 262 1.52 23.01 -11.09
C ASN A 262 1.91 22.31 -9.78
N ARG A 263 1.37 22.76 -8.66
CA ARG A 263 1.85 22.41 -7.31
C ARG A 263 0.71 22.18 -6.33
N GLY A 264 0.96 21.40 -5.29
CA GLY A 264 0.09 21.26 -4.13
C GLY A 264 0.90 21.44 -2.84
N VAL A 265 0.24 21.92 -1.78
CA VAL A 265 0.86 22.04 -0.44
C VAL A 265 0.15 21.09 0.52
N ILE A 266 0.92 20.24 1.19
CA ILE A 266 0.44 19.32 2.22
C ILE A 266 1.44 19.34 3.38
N HIS A 267 0.99 19.58 4.61
CA HIS A 267 1.85 19.72 5.79
C HIS A 267 3.02 20.72 5.58
N GLN A 268 2.72 21.87 4.98
CA GLN A 268 3.70 22.93 4.63
C GLN A 268 4.80 22.49 3.64
N VAL A 269 4.75 21.27 3.12
CA VAL A 269 5.64 20.80 2.06
C VAL A 269 4.97 21.04 0.71
N VAL A 270 5.67 21.78 -0.15
CA VAL A 270 5.28 21.96 -1.56
C VAL A 270 5.69 20.70 -2.31
N GLY A 271 4.75 20.09 -3.02
CA GLY A 271 5.01 18.91 -3.82
C GLY A 271 4.25 18.92 -5.14
N ASP A 272 4.59 17.95 -5.98
CA ASP A 272 3.91 17.72 -7.24
C ASP A 272 2.42 17.41 -6.99
N LEU A 273 1.59 17.90 -7.91
CA LEU A 273 0.21 17.47 -7.95
C LEU A 273 0.13 15.96 -8.12
N LYS A 274 -0.83 15.34 -7.44
CA LYS A 274 -1.12 13.93 -7.64
C LYS A 274 -1.54 13.71 -9.09
N LYS A 275 -0.59 13.27 -9.94
CA LYS A 275 -0.79 13.06 -11.38
C LYS A 275 -1.96 12.10 -11.58
N ARG A 276 -3.13 12.63 -11.93
CA ARG A 276 -4.10 11.85 -12.71
C ARG A 276 -3.52 11.84 -14.12
N ARG A 277 -3.18 10.68 -14.68
CA ARG A 277 -2.96 10.54 -16.12
C ARG A 277 -4.18 11.16 -16.84
N ARG A 278 -4.06 12.40 -17.29
CA ARG A 278 -4.94 13.05 -18.26
C ARG A 278 -4.04 13.48 -19.42
N PRO A 279 -4.46 13.29 -20.68
CA PRO A 279 -3.60 13.60 -21.84
C PRO A 279 -3.36 15.11 -22.05
N HIS A 280 -4.14 15.95 -21.38
CA HIS A 280 -4.03 17.41 -21.40
C HIS A 280 -3.83 17.85 -19.96
N GLY A 281 -2.95 18.83 -19.70
CA GLY A 281 -2.60 19.33 -18.37
C GLY A 281 -3.81 19.69 -17.50
N ASN A 282 -3.59 19.94 -16.21
CA ASN A 282 -4.64 20.38 -15.29
C ASN A 282 -5.00 21.86 -15.57
N HIS A 283 -5.57 22.13 -16.75
CA HIS A 283 -6.08 23.42 -17.17
C HIS A 283 -7.54 23.55 -16.73
N TYR A 284 -7.85 24.60 -15.96
CA TYR A 284 -9.20 24.93 -15.58
C TYR A 284 -9.60 26.23 -16.29
N HIS A 285 -10.44 26.12 -17.33
CA HIS A 285 -11.04 27.27 -18.01
C HIS A 285 -12.30 27.70 -17.26
N TRP A 286 -12.36 28.95 -16.82
CA TRP A 286 -13.46 29.45 -16.00
C TRP A 286 -14.74 29.77 -16.78
N THR A 287 -14.69 29.87 -18.12
CA THR A 287 -15.80 30.32 -18.99
C THR A 287 -16.57 29.18 -19.62
N ARG A 288 -15.92 28.03 -19.88
CA ARG A 288 -16.53 26.93 -20.64
C ARG A 288 -17.28 25.91 -19.78
N THR A 289 -16.97 25.81 -18.49
CA THR A 289 -17.64 24.86 -17.58
C THR A 289 -19.02 25.35 -17.12
N TRP A 290 -19.28 26.66 -17.15
CA TRP A 290 -20.60 27.22 -16.89
C TRP A 290 -21.45 27.33 -18.16
N LEU A 291 -21.00 27.99 -19.23
CA LEU A 291 -21.86 28.24 -20.41
C LEU A 291 -22.37 26.96 -21.11
N THR A 292 -21.56 25.90 -21.15
CA THR A 292 -21.98 24.63 -21.77
C THR A 292 -22.90 23.80 -20.87
N ARG A 293 -22.89 24.04 -19.55
CA ARG A 293 -23.71 23.30 -18.58
C ARG A 293 -24.98 24.07 -18.18
N SER A 294 -24.93 25.39 -18.20
CA SER A 294 -26.08 26.28 -18.02
C SER A 294 -27.00 26.34 -19.24
N ARG A 295 -26.50 26.07 -20.45
CA ARG A 295 -27.39 25.84 -21.63
C ARG A 295 -28.22 24.55 -21.54
N MET A 296 -27.78 23.53 -20.80
CA MET A 296 -28.62 22.36 -20.51
C MET A 296 -29.63 22.64 -19.38
N ALA A 297 -29.34 23.55 -18.46
CA ALA A 297 -30.26 23.96 -17.40
C ALA A 297 -31.34 24.94 -17.88
N ALA A 298 -31.10 25.70 -18.94
CA ALA A 298 -32.05 26.69 -19.47
C ALA A 298 -33.23 26.09 -20.25
N ASN A 299 -33.18 24.80 -20.64
CA ASN A 299 -34.25 24.14 -21.40
C ASN A 299 -34.88 22.93 -20.70
N VAL A 300 -34.61 22.72 -19.43
CA VAL A 300 -35.35 21.76 -18.61
C VAL A 300 -36.13 22.57 -17.58
N ALA A 301 -37.44 22.63 -17.78
CA ALA A 301 -38.38 23.17 -16.83
C ALA A 301 -38.00 22.75 -15.40
N VAL A 302 -37.81 23.76 -14.55
CA VAL A 302 -37.53 23.65 -13.13
C VAL A 302 -38.66 22.82 -12.49
N GLN A 303 -38.37 21.56 -12.20
CA GLN A 303 -39.10 20.79 -11.20
C GLN A 303 -38.40 21.03 -9.86
N PRO A 304 -39.11 21.52 -8.82
CA PRO A 304 -38.52 21.74 -7.50
C PRO A 304 -38.16 20.38 -6.87
N GLY A 305 -36.87 20.13 -6.62
CA GLY A 305 -36.41 18.90 -5.94
C GLY A 305 -35.11 18.26 -6.45
N ALA A 306 -34.44 18.82 -7.46
CA ALA A 306 -33.22 18.22 -8.00
C ALA A 306 -31.98 18.48 -7.12
N ARG A 307 -31.59 17.49 -6.29
CA ARG A 307 -30.29 17.46 -5.60
C ARG A 307 -29.15 17.34 -6.61
N LEU A 308 -28.26 18.33 -6.67
CA LEU A 308 -27.04 18.29 -7.47
C LEU A 308 -26.00 17.36 -6.83
N GLY A 309 -26.15 16.05 -7.06
CA GLY A 309 -25.25 15.03 -6.55
C GLY A 309 -23.95 14.91 -7.35
N PHE A 310 -22.82 15.31 -6.78
CA PHE A 310 -21.48 14.89 -7.25
C PHE A 310 -21.13 13.50 -6.70
N CYS A 311 -21.65 12.44 -7.32
CA CYS A 311 -21.30 11.07 -6.95
C CYS A 311 -20.00 10.63 -7.66
N LYS A 312 -18.89 10.53 -6.91
CA LYS A 312 -17.66 9.88 -7.37
C LYS A 312 -17.70 8.38 -7.02
N SER A 313 -18.56 7.60 -7.68
CA SER A 313 -18.52 6.13 -7.60
C SER A 313 -18.23 5.51 -8.97
N ARG A 314 -17.42 4.44 -8.96
CA ARG A 314 -16.84 3.78 -10.15
C ARG A 314 -17.85 2.98 -11.00
N ASN A 315 -19.13 2.92 -10.65
CA ASN A 315 -20.09 1.99 -11.27
C ASN A 315 -21.25 2.62 -12.07
N ALA A 316 -21.25 3.93 -12.33
CA ALA A 316 -22.35 4.59 -13.04
C ALA A 316 -22.51 4.22 -14.54
N ARG A 317 -21.60 3.43 -15.13
CA ARG A 317 -21.67 3.05 -16.56
C ARG A 317 -22.59 1.87 -16.86
N ARG A 318 -23.04 1.09 -15.86
CA ARG A 318 -23.84 -0.12 -16.12
C ARG A 318 -25.35 0.09 -16.00
N THR A 319 -25.80 1.10 -15.27
CA THR A 319 -27.24 1.36 -15.04
C THR A 319 -27.88 2.25 -16.12
N ALA A 320 -27.09 3.03 -16.87
CA ALA A 320 -27.61 3.94 -17.89
C ALA A 320 -27.94 3.24 -19.24
N LEU A 321 -27.51 2.00 -19.44
CA LEU A 321 -27.71 1.25 -20.68
C LEU A 321 -28.99 0.39 -20.68
N LEU A 322 -29.55 0.07 -19.51
CA LEU A 322 -30.79 -0.73 -19.40
C LEU A 322 -32.07 0.12 -19.38
N ALA A 323 -31.98 1.45 -19.31
CA ALA A 323 -33.15 2.35 -19.27
C ALA A 323 -33.51 2.95 -20.64
N ARG A 324 -32.86 2.51 -21.73
CA ARG A 324 -33.06 3.06 -23.09
C ARG A 324 -33.91 2.19 -24.03
N GLU A 325 -34.38 1.02 -23.59
CA GLU A 325 -35.17 0.09 -24.43
C GLU A 325 -36.67 0.03 -24.10
N SER A 326 -37.20 0.85 -23.19
CA SER A 326 -38.61 0.71 -22.74
C SER A 326 -39.56 1.87 -23.05
N LEU A 327 -39.29 2.70 -24.08
CA LEU A 327 -40.23 3.76 -24.49
C LEU A 327 -40.30 3.86 -26.02
N ALA A 328 -41.07 2.97 -26.64
CA ALA A 328 -41.65 3.18 -27.97
C ALA A 328 -43.12 3.63 -27.79
N PRO A 329 -43.60 4.66 -28.51
CA PRO A 329 -44.93 5.21 -28.32
C PRO A 329 -45.99 4.39 -29.08
N THR A 330 -47.03 3.96 -28.36
CA THR A 330 -48.25 3.37 -28.92
C THR A 330 -49.18 4.46 -29.44
N HIS A 331 -49.41 4.50 -30.75
CA HIS A 331 -50.57 5.17 -31.34
C HIS A 331 -51.79 4.25 -31.23
N SER A 332 -52.91 4.76 -30.72
CA SER A 332 -54.24 4.11 -30.82
C SER A 332 -55.19 5.00 -31.63
N PRO A 333 -55.92 4.47 -32.62
CA PRO A 333 -57.03 5.17 -33.22
C PRO A 333 -58.36 4.82 -32.55
N CYS A 334 -59.23 5.83 -32.47
CA CYS A 334 -60.59 5.79 -31.97
C CYS A 334 -61.53 5.05 -32.94
N GLY A 335 -62.36 4.14 -32.43
CA GLY A 335 -63.43 3.45 -33.15
C GLY A 335 -64.55 3.03 -32.20
N LYS A 336 -65.77 3.48 -32.52
CA LYS A 336 -66.98 3.52 -31.67
C LYS A 336 -67.68 2.17 -31.49
N ARG A 337 -68.42 2.08 -30.36
CA ARG A 337 -69.73 1.42 -30.13
C ARG A 337 -69.79 -0.13 -30.10
N MET A 338 -70.27 -0.69 -28.98
CA MET A 338 -71.68 -1.05 -28.79
C MET A 338 -71.97 -1.47 -27.33
N TRP A 339 -73.14 -1.07 -26.85
CA TRP A 339 -73.82 -1.60 -25.66
C TRP A 339 -74.57 -2.88 -26.05
N HIS A 340 -74.47 -3.93 -25.24
CA HIS A 340 -75.59 -4.61 -24.58
C HIS A 340 -75.07 -5.59 -23.53
#